data_AF-A0A4U6N3W1-F1
#
_entry.id   AF-A0A4U6N3W1-F1
#
_cell.length_a   1.000
_cell.length_b   1.000
_cell.length_c   1.000
_cell.angle_alpha   90.00
_cell.angle_beta   90.00
_cell.angle_gamma   90.00
#
_symmetry.space_group_name_H-M   'P 1'
#
loop_
_entity.id
_entity.type
_entity.pdbx_description
1 polymer ?
#
loop_
_entity_poly.entity_id
_entity_poly.type
_entity_poly.pdbx_seq_one_letter_code
_entity_poly.pdbx_strand_id
1 'polypeptide(L)'
;MQFGGHKGHGDVVVGEHHHPPFISSSDSTLLAYVAGMTTDITLSTSTTRITSNDPVKIAEDFATLQRIAGPRVDIMLGRGNTAEV
;
A
#
# COMPACT_ATOMS: atom_id res chain seq x y z
N MET A 1 -1.62 -6.95 -6.38
CA MET A 1 -0.29 -6.99 -5.76
C MET A 1 0.72 -7.33 -6.84
N GLN A 2 1.78 -6.56 -6.97
CA GLN A 2 2.86 -6.80 -7.93
C GLN A 2 4.19 -6.80 -7.20
N PHE A 3 5.10 -7.68 -7.62
CA PHE A 3 6.48 -7.72 -7.17
C PHE A 3 7.39 -7.19 -8.29
N GLY A 4 8.41 -6.41 -7.93
CA GLY A 4 9.38 -5.86 -8.87
C GLY A 4 10.73 -5.55 -8.22
N GLY A 5 11.46 -4.58 -8.78
CA GLY A 5 12.71 -4.09 -8.21
C GLY A 5 12.84 -2.57 -8.30
N HIS A 6 13.24 -1.94 -7.19
CA HIS A 6 13.47 -0.51 -7.05
C HIS A 6 14.78 -0.27 -6.29
N LYS A 7 15.69 0.56 -6.82
CA LYS A 7 16.99 0.91 -6.19
C LYS A 7 17.84 -0.28 -5.72
N GLY A 8 17.88 -1.36 -6.52
CA GLY A 8 18.71 -2.54 -6.23
C GLY A 8 18.13 -3.52 -5.20
N HIS A 9 16.93 -3.25 -4.65
CA HIS A 9 16.20 -4.14 -3.76
C HIS A 9 14.80 -4.42 -4.33
N GLY A 10 14.16 -5.50 -3.89
CA GLY A 10 12.80 -5.84 -4.35
C GLY A 10 11.76 -4.84 -3.85
N ASP A 11 10.62 -4.76 -4.55
CA ASP A 11 9.46 -4.02 -4.09
C ASP A 11 8.17 -4.86 -4.16
N VAL A 12 7.23 -4.50 -3.30
CA VAL A 12 5.84 -4.94 -3.33
C VAL A 12 4.98 -3.72 -3.50
N VAL A 13 4.10 -3.78 -4.51
CA VAL A 13 3.17 -2.71 -4.82
C VAL A 13 1.73 -3.23 -4.70
N VAL A 14 0.92 -2.52 -3.92
CA VAL A 14 -0.49 -2.85 -3.68
C VAL A 14 -1.39 -1.67 -4.09
N GLY A 15 -2.50 -1.97 -4.74
CA GLY A 15 -3.55 -0.98 -5.02
C GLY A 15 -4.82 -1.33 -4.26
N GLU A 16 -5.52 -0.31 -3.80
CA GLU A 16 -6.77 -0.44 -3.08
C GLU A 16 -7.96 -0.69 -4.03
N HIS A 17 -8.72 -1.74 -3.76
CA HIS A 17 -9.90 -2.15 -4.49
C HIS A 17 -10.97 -2.73 -3.55
N HIS A 18 -12.24 -2.46 -3.85
CA HIS A 18 -13.38 -2.89 -3.03
C HIS A 18 -14.34 -3.83 -3.76
N HIS A 19 -13.88 -4.46 -4.84
CA HIS A 19 -14.68 -5.39 -5.65
C HIS A 19 -13.82 -6.53 -6.20
N PRO A 20 -14.43 -7.70 -6.52
CA PRO A 20 -13.74 -8.77 -7.24
C PRO A 20 -13.18 -8.28 -8.59
N PRO A 21 -12.11 -8.91 -9.12
CA PRO A 21 -11.33 -10.02 -8.55
C PRO A 21 -10.19 -9.57 -7.62
N PHE A 22 -10.20 -8.31 -7.18
CA PHE A 22 -9.10 -7.74 -6.42
C PHE A 22 -9.17 -8.15 -4.93
N ILE A 23 -8.01 -8.19 -4.28
CA ILE A 23 -7.85 -8.80 -2.94
C ILE A 23 -7.46 -7.82 -1.83
N SER A 24 -7.13 -6.56 -2.16
CA SER A 24 -6.70 -5.56 -1.17
C SER A 24 -7.72 -4.44 -1.07
N SER A 25 -8.50 -4.41 0.00
CA SER A 25 -9.36 -3.28 0.37
C SER A 25 -8.70 -2.34 1.38
N SER A 26 -7.59 -2.75 1.99
CA SER A 26 -6.81 -1.98 2.96
C SER A 26 -5.33 -2.22 2.72
N ASP A 27 -4.68 -1.25 2.04
CA ASP A 27 -3.27 -1.34 1.70
C ASP A 27 -2.38 -1.37 2.95
N SER A 28 -2.67 -0.52 3.94
CA SER A 28 -1.91 -0.44 5.19
C SER A 28 -1.89 -1.77 5.93
N THR A 29 -3.03 -2.44 6.02
CA THR A 29 -3.16 -3.77 6.66
C THR A 29 -2.36 -4.83 5.92
N LEU A 30 -2.52 -4.92 4.60
CA LEU A 30 -1.81 -5.91 3.80
C LEU A 30 -0.30 -5.68 3.82
N LEU A 31 0.15 -4.43 3.68
CA LEU A 31 1.56 -4.08 3.74
C LEU A 31 2.16 -4.28 5.14
N ALA A 32 1.40 -4.08 6.22
CA ALA A 32 1.86 -4.39 7.58
C ALA A 32 2.14 -5.89 7.76
N TYR A 33 1.30 -6.76 7.19
CA TYR A 33 1.56 -8.19 7.16
C TYR A 33 2.86 -8.52 6.41
N VAL A 34 3.06 -7.94 5.22
CA VAL A 34 4.30 -8.12 4.44
C VAL A 34 5.52 -7.55 5.17
N ALA A 35 5.37 -6.45 5.91
CA ALA A 35 6.43 -5.85 6.73
C ALA A 35 6.92 -6.82 7.81
N GLY A 36 6.03 -7.60 8.42
CA GLY A 36 6.38 -8.62 9.40
C GLY A 36 7.11 -9.84 8.81
N MET A 37 6.92 -10.09 7.51
CA MET A 37 7.50 -11.23 6.79
C MET A 37 8.80 -10.91 6.06
N THR A 38 9.18 -9.63 5.98
CA THR A 38 10.30 -9.16 5.14
C THR A 38 11.09 -8.06 5.82
N THR A 39 12.37 -7.95 5.50
CA THR A 39 13.26 -6.95 6.10
C THR A 39 13.86 -5.96 5.11
N ASP A 40 13.78 -6.23 3.81
CA ASP A 40 14.64 -5.57 2.82
C ASP A 40 13.91 -5.02 1.58
N ILE A 41 12.64 -5.40 1.39
CA ILE A 41 11.85 -4.92 0.25
C ILE A 41 11.11 -3.63 0.58
N THR A 42 10.93 -2.78 -0.44
CA THR A 42 10.07 -1.60 -0.37
C THR A 42 8.60 -2.02 -0.36
N LEU A 43 7.81 -1.41 0.50
CA LEU A 43 6.38 -1.60 0.69
C LEU A 43 5.69 -0.36 0.14
N SER A 44 5.20 -0.45 -1.09
CA SER A 44 4.61 0.69 -1.80
C SER A 44 3.13 0.47 -2.10
N THR A 45 2.41 1.57 -2.27
CA THR A 45 1.08 1.55 -2.87
C THR A 45 1.15 2.05 -4.31
N SER A 46 0.31 1.50 -5.20
CA SER A 46 0.09 2.07 -6.53
C SER A 46 -1.08 3.03 -6.53
N THR A 47 -2.07 2.80 -5.65
CA THR A 47 -3.07 3.79 -5.27
C THR A 47 -3.72 3.38 -3.96
N THR A 48 -3.48 4.17 -2.92
CA THR A 48 -4.41 4.32 -1.81
C THR A 48 -5.45 5.38 -2.20
N ARG A 49 -6.73 5.08 -1.99
CA ARG A 49 -7.84 5.84 -2.56
C ARG A 49 -8.19 7.05 -1.68
N ILE A 50 -7.56 8.19 -1.94
CA ILE A 50 -7.71 9.39 -1.09
C ILE A 50 -9.12 10.00 -1.11
N THR A 51 -9.88 9.75 -2.18
CA THR A 51 -11.21 10.37 -2.37
C THR A 51 -12.32 9.72 -1.54
N SER A 52 -12.10 8.51 -1.04
CA SER A 52 -13.10 7.71 -0.32
C SER A 52 -12.66 7.29 1.08
N ASN A 53 -11.44 7.62 1.48
CA ASN A 53 -10.90 7.36 2.81
C ASN A 53 -10.73 8.67 3.58
N ASP A 54 -10.78 8.59 4.91
CA ASP A 54 -10.46 9.73 5.78
C ASP A 54 -8.95 10.05 5.65
N PRO A 55 -8.55 11.27 5.24
CA PRO A 55 -7.15 11.63 5.08
C PRO A 55 -6.36 11.59 6.39
N VAL A 56 -7.00 11.84 7.54
CA VAL A 56 -6.36 11.69 8.85
C VAL A 56 -6.02 10.23 9.09
N LYS A 57 -6.96 9.33 8.78
CA LYS A 57 -6.72 7.90 8.91
C LYS A 57 -5.61 7.38 8.00
N ILE A 58 -5.54 7.85 6.76
CA ILE A 58 -4.43 7.52 5.86
C ILE A 58 -3.10 7.94 6.49
N ALA A 59 -3.01 9.17 7.01
CA ALA A 59 -1.78 9.65 7.65
C ALA A 59 -1.39 8.81 8.88
N GLU A 60 -2.34 8.51 9.77
CA GLU A 60 -2.10 7.72 10.99
C GLU A 60 -1.64 6.28 10.69
N ASP A 61 -2.35 5.60 9.77
CA ASP A 61 -2.10 4.20 9.45
C ASP A 61 -0.72 4.04 8.79
N PHE A 62 -0.38 4.92 7.84
CA PHE A 62 0.91 4.85 7.16
C PHE A 62 2.07 5.35 8.02
N ALA A 63 1.84 6.30 8.94
CA ALA A 63 2.84 6.64 9.97
C ALA A 63 3.13 5.45 10.89
N THR A 64 2.09 4.71 11.28
CA THR A 64 2.23 3.47 12.06
C THR A 64 2.99 2.41 11.27
N LEU A 65 2.63 2.19 10.01
CA LEU A 65 3.33 1.24 9.14
C LEU A 65 4.81 1.62 8.96
N GLN A 66 5.12 2.90 8.74
CA GLN A 66 6.50 3.38 8.66
C GLN A 66 7.26 3.14 9.97
N ARG A 67 6.60 3.28 11.13
CA ARG A 67 7.22 2.99 12.42
C ARG A 67 7.60 1.51 12.59
N ILE A 68 6.83 0.60 11.98
CA ILE A 68 7.06 -0.85 11.98
C ILE A 68 8.09 -1.25 10.92
N ALA A 69 7.94 -0.77 9.69
CA ALA A 69 8.74 -1.18 8.55
C ALA A 69 10.04 -0.38 8.36
N GLY A 70 10.21 0.72 9.09
CA GLY A 70 11.33 1.63 8.97
C GLY A 70 11.29 2.42 7.64
N PRO A 71 12.42 2.64 6.96
CA PRO A 71 12.49 3.48 5.77
C PRO A 71 11.89 2.84 4.50
N ARG A 72 11.23 1.69 4.63
CA ARG A 72 10.77 0.85 3.51
C ARG A 72 9.40 1.23 2.96
N VAL A 73 8.72 2.22 3.53
CA VAL A 73 7.35 2.58 3.14
C VAL A 73 7.36 3.68 2.11
N ASP A 74 6.67 3.46 1.01
CA ASP A 74 6.37 4.45 -0.03
C ASP A 74 4.86 4.50 -0.27
N ILE A 75 4.31 5.69 -0.52
CA ILE A 75 2.86 5.90 -0.54
C ILE A 75 2.49 6.66 -1.80
N MET A 76 1.68 6.03 -2.64
CA MET A 76 1.03 6.68 -3.77
C MET A 76 -0.46 6.86 -3.48
N LEU A 77 -0.88 8.12 -3.46
CA LEU A 77 -2.29 8.48 -3.31
C LEU A 77 -2.91 8.73 -4.68
N GLY A 78 -4.14 8.27 -4.86
CA GLY A 78 -4.86 8.45 -6.11
C GLY A 78 -6.36 8.43 -5.94
N ARG A 79 -7.08 8.86 -6.98
CA ARG A 79 -8.55 8.78 -7.06
C ARG A 79 -9.07 7.34 -7.19
N GLY A 80 -8.19 6.38 -7.52
CA GLY A 80 -8.55 5.03 -7.96
C GLY A 80 -9.15 5.03 -9.37
N ASN A 81 -9.65 3.89 -9.83
CA ASN A 81 -10.34 3.81 -11.10
C ASN A 81 -11.86 3.99 -10.89
N THR A 82 -12.48 4.87 -11.66
CA THR A 82 -13.94 4.97 -11.80
C THR A 82 -14.31 4.33 -13.13
N ALA A 83 -14.15 3.02 -13.24
CA ALA A 83 -14.75 2.26 -14.32
C ALA A 83 -15.62 1.21 -13.64
N GLU A 84 -16.93 1.29 -13.88
CA GLU A 84 -17.80 0.14 -13.68
C GLU A 84 -17.24 -1.00 -14.55
N VAL A 85 -16.73 -2.04 -13.90
CA VAL A 85 -16.48 -3.35 -14.51
C VAL A 85 -17.46 -4.34 -13.91
#